data_AF-A0A926BXT3-F1
#
_entry.id   AF-A0A926BXT3-F1
#
_cell.length_a   1.000
_cell.length_b   1.000
_cell.length_c   1.000
_cell.angle_alpha   90.00
_cell.angle_beta   90.00
_cell.angle_gamma   90.00
#
_symmetry.space_group_name_H-M   'P 1'
#
loop_
_entity.id
_entity.type
_entity.pdbx_description
1 polymer ?
#
loop_
_entity_poly.entity_id
_entity_poly.type
_entity_poly.pdbx_seq_one_letter_code
_entity_poly.pdbx_strand_id
1 'polypeptide(L)' 'KHDIALANYRMKPYDGVIDLFRAKTRFYFVEDFTFLGWDRYASEGVRVHQVPGDHKSMLLPPNDKEFARILQKALDNC' A
#
# COMPACT_ATOMS: atom_id res chain seq x y z
N LYS A 1 -5.23 -3.00 -22.68
CA LYS A 1 -6.20 -3.93 -22.03
C LYS A 1 -6.34 -3.65 -20.53
N HIS A 2 -5.25 -3.34 -19.81
CA HIS A 2 -5.30 -3.02 -18.37
C HIS A 2 -5.97 -1.66 -18.08
N ASP A 3 -5.80 -0.66 -18.95
CA ASP A 3 -6.37 0.68 -18.73
C ASP A 3 -7.91 0.69 -18.74
N ILE A 4 -8.52 -0.14 -19.60
CA ILE A 4 -9.98 -0.30 -19.66
C ILE A 4 -10.51 -0.94 -18.37
N ALA A 5 -9.80 -1.93 -17.83
CA ALA A 5 -10.18 -2.57 -16.57
C ALA A 5 -10.05 -1.57 -15.40
N LEU A 6 -8.96 -0.80 -15.37
CA LEU A 6 -8.73 0.23 -14.35
C LEU A 6 -9.83 1.30 -14.37
N ALA A 7 -10.18 1.82 -15.55
CA ALA A 7 -11.19 2.88 -15.69
C ALA A 7 -12.61 2.41 -15.32
N ASN A 8 -12.92 1.13 -15.56
CA ASN A 8 -14.25 0.56 -15.32
C ASN A 8 -14.41 -0.05 -13.93
N TYR A 9 -13.33 -0.33 -13.21
CA TYR A 9 -13.43 -0.84 -11.86
C TYR A 9 -14.05 0.21 -10.94
N ARG A 10 -14.92 -0.24 -10.03
CA ARG A 10 -15.57 0.58 -9.02
C ARG A 10 -15.24 -0.02 -7.66
N MET A 11 -14.41 0.70 -6.90
CA MET A 11 -14.06 0.34 -5.53
C MET A 11 -15.33 0.24 -4.69
N LYS A 12 -15.38 -0.79 -3.85
CA LYS A 12 -16.44 -0.99 -2.85
C LYS A 12 -15.81 -0.99 -1.45
N PRO A 13 -16.57 -0.63 -0.41
CA PRO A 13 -16.11 -0.81 0.96
C PRO A 13 -15.69 -2.27 1.20
N TYR A 14 -14.61 -2.43 1.97
CA TYR A 14 -14.09 -3.70 2.44
C TYR A 14 -14.33 -3.78 3.95
N ASP A 15 -14.98 -4.87 4.38
CA ASP A 15 -15.31 -5.10 5.77
C ASP A 15 -14.15 -5.79 6.50
N GLY A 16 -13.12 -5.01 6.79
CA GLY A 16 -11.89 -5.49 7.41
C GLY A 16 -10.78 -4.46 7.42
N VAL A 17 -9.70 -4.78 8.14
CA VAL A 17 -8.49 -3.96 8.20
C VAL A 17 -7.66 -4.14 6.92
N ILE A 18 -7.16 -3.04 6.36
CA ILE A 18 -6.24 -3.06 5.20
C ILE A 18 -4.81 -2.76 5.65
N ASP A 19 -3.88 -3.66 5.36
CA ASP A 19 -2.44 -3.40 5.49
C ASP A 19 -1.88 -2.72 4.23
N LEU A 20 -1.50 -1.45 4.36
CA LEU A 20 -0.97 -0.63 3.28
C LEU A 20 0.56 -0.49 3.40
N PHE A 21 1.29 -1.13 2.51
CA PHE A 21 2.74 -0.97 2.40
C PHE A 21 3.08 0.25 1.54
N ARG A 22 3.54 1.33 2.17
CA ARG A 22 3.80 2.62 1.52
C ARG A 22 5.30 2.86 1.36
N ALA A 23 5.75 3.11 0.14
CA ALA A 23 7.13 3.52 -0.14
C ALA A 23 7.48 4.86 0.55
N LYS A 24 8.68 4.92 1.15
CA LYS A 24 9.20 6.14 1.81
C LYS A 24 9.57 7.23 0.82
N THR A 25 10.13 6.84 -0.33
CA THR A 25 10.56 7.79 -1.36
C THR A 25 9.45 7.98 -2.38
N ARG A 26 9.10 9.24 -2.65
CA ARG A 26 8.21 9.61 -3.75
C ARG A 26 8.76 10.78 -4.53
N PHE A 27 8.58 10.70 -5.85
CA PHE A 27 8.98 11.74 -6.80
C PHE A 27 7.82 12.63 -7.25
N TYR A 28 6.57 12.23 -6.97
CA TYR A 28 5.36 12.93 -7.42
C TYR A 28 4.43 13.26 -6.26
N PHE A 29 3.71 14.37 -6.40
CA PHE A 29 2.67 14.80 -5.47
C PHE A 29 1.51 13.80 -5.43
N VAL A 30 0.92 13.64 -4.24
CA VAL A 30 -0.35 12.95 -4.01
C VAL A 30 -1.12 13.70 -2.95
N GLU A 31 -2.43 13.81 -3.18
CA GLU A 31 -3.35 14.53 -2.32
C GLU A 31 -3.43 13.93 -0.91
N ASP A 32 -3.59 12.60 -0.82
CA ASP A 32 -3.45 11.86 0.43
C ASP A 32 -2.18 11.01 0.38
N PHE A 33 -1.12 11.47 1.04
CA PHE A 33 0.08 10.67 1.21
C PHE A 33 -0.04 9.66 2.34
N THR A 34 -0.96 9.87 3.29
CA THR A 34 -1.11 9.04 4.50
C THR A 34 -1.70 7.67 4.16
N PHE A 35 -2.89 7.64 3.57
CA PHE A 35 -3.62 6.41 3.28
C PHE A 35 -3.73 6.11 1.79
N LEU A 36 -3.21 6.98 0.91
CA LEU A 36 -3.30 6.84 -0.54
C LEU A 36 -4.75 6.63 -1.02
N GLY A 37 -5.73 7.18 -0.30
CA GLY A 37 -7.17 7.07 -0.59
C GLY A 37 -7.84 5.74 -0.20
N TRP A 38 -7.18 4.89 0.60
CA TRP A 38 -7.73 3.61 1.08
C TRP A 38 -8.64 3.74 2.31
N ASP A 39 -8.47 4.81 3.09
CA ASP A 39 -9.22 5.10 4.32
C ASP A 39 -10.73 5.11 4.11
N ARG A 40 -11.21 5.68 3.00
CA ARG A 40 -12.64 5.72 2.64
C ARG A 40 -13.26 4.37 2.28
N TYR A 41 -12.44 3.31 2.15
CA TYR A 41 -12.91 1.98 1.77
C TYR A 41 -12.68 0.92 2.86
N ALA A 42 -11.79 1.14 3.82
CA ALA A 42 -11.52 0.17 4.89
C ALA A 42 -12.41 0.46 6.11
N SER A 43 -13.49 -0.31 6.30
CA SER A 43 -14.45 -0.05 7.39
C SER A 43 -13.81 -0.15 8.78
N GLU A 44 -12.84 -1.04 8.94
CA GLU A 44 -12.09 -1.27 10.19
C GLU A 44 -10.74 -0.51 10.22
N GLY A 45 -10.45 0.29 9.19
CA GLY A 45 -9.27 1.15 9.12
C GLY A 45 -8.08 0.59 8.33
N VAL A 46 -7.02 1.40 8.24
CA VAL A 46 -5.83 1.12 7.43
C VAL A 46 -4.57 1.12 8.30
N ARG A 47 -3.81 0.02 8.28
CA ARG A 47 -2.49 -0.11 8.91
C ARG A 47 -1.40 0.21 7.91
N VAL A 48 -0.74 1.35 8.08
CA VAL A 48 0.31 1.81 7.14
C VAL A 48 1.68 1.33 7.57
N HIS A 49 2.35 0.59 6.70
CA HIS A 49 3.71 0.08 6.88
C HIS A 49 4.68 0.79 5.93
N GLN A 50 5.64 1.54 6.46
CA GLN A 50 6.58 2.28 5.61
C GLN A 50 7.72 1.40 5.12
N VAL A 51 7.90 1.32 3.80
CA VAL A 51 8.90 0.47 3.14
C VAL A 51 9.98 1.36 2.48
N PRO A 52 11.27 1.02 2.58
CA PRO A 52 12.33 1.76 1.91
C PRO A 52 12.21 1.68 0.37
N GLY A 53 12.81 2.65 -0.31
CA GLY A 53 12.72 2.79 -1.77
C GLY A 53 11.48 3.57 -2.23
N ASP A 54 11.22 3.48 -3.52
CA ASP A 54 10.09 4.06 -4.24
C ASP A 54 9.18 2.95 -4.81
N HIS A 55 8.10 3.32 -5.51
CA HIS A 55 7.14 2.36 -6.05
C HIS A 55 7.75 1.29 -6.98
N LYS A 56 8.87 1.60 -7.67
CA LYS A 56 9.59 0.67 -8.54
C LYS A 56 10.61 -0.18 -7.77
N SER A 57 11.24 0.39 -6.74
CA SER A 57 12.38 -0.22 -6.06
C SER A 57 12.06 -0.89 -4.72
N MET A 58 10.88 -0.66 -4.13
CA MET A 58 10.53 -1.14 -2.79
C MET A 58 10.47 -2.67 -2.65
N LEU A 59 10.30 -3.41 -3.75
CA LEU A 59 10.28 -4.87 -3.80
C LEU A 59 11.58 -5.47 -4.35
N LEU A 60 12.55 -4.65 -4.71
CA LEU A 60 13.80 -5.06 -5.36
C LEU A 60 15.00 -4.88 -4.42
N PRO A 61 16.11 -5.61 -4.63
CA PRO A 61 17.33 -5.35 -3.90
C PRO A 61 17.76 -3.88 -3.99
N PRO A 62 18.21 -3.26 -2.87
CA PRO A 62 18.43 -3.86 -1.54
C PRO A 62 17.22 -3.81 -0.59
N ASN A 63 16.05 -3.33 -1.04
CA ASN A 63 14.86 -3.11 -0.20
C ASN A 63 14.03 -4.37 0.06
N ASP A 64 14.14 -5.35 -0.83
CA ASP A 64 13.44 -6.64 -0.80
C ASP A 64 13.48 -7.35 0.56
N LYS A 65 14.65 -7.41 1.20
CA LYS A 65 14.81 -8.05 2.52
C LYS A 65 14.07 -7.30 3.62
N GLU A 66 14.14 -5.98 3.61
CA GLU A 66 13.46 -5.15 4.60
C GLU A 66 11.95 -5.16 4.37
N PHE A 67 11.49 -5.15 3.11
CA PHE A 67 10.08 -5.37 2.78
C PHE A 67 9.58 -6.69 3.35
N ALA A 68 10.31 -7.79 3.14
CA ALA A 68 9.93 -9.12 3.66
C ALA A 68 9.82 -9.12 5.20
N ARG A 69 10.74 -8.45 5.91
CA ARG A 69 10.69 -8.31 7.37
C ARG A 69 9.45 -7.54 7.85
N ILE A 70 9.11 -6.46 7.15
CA ILE A 70 7.93 -5.63 7.47
C ILE A 70 6.64 -6.43 7.17
N LEU A 71 6.60 -7.16 6.05
CA LEU A 71 5.48 -8.04 5.70
C LEU A 71 5.28 -9.13 6.75
N GLN A 72 6.34 -9.81 7.17
CA GLN A 72 6.25 -10.84 8.20
C GLN A 72 5.66 -10.25 9.50
N LYS A 73 6.15 -9.09 9.93
CA LYS A 73 5.61 -8.40 11.10
C LYS A 73 4.12 -8.06 10.95
N ALA A 74 3.67 -7.65 9.77
CA ALA A 74 2.24 -7.39 9.54
C ALA A 74 1.40 -8.67 9.70
N LEU A 75 1.86 -9.79 9.11
CA LEU A 75 1.19 -11.08 9.19
C LEU A 75 1.15 -11.66 10.62
N ASP A 76 2.21 -11.45 11.41
CA ASP A 76 2.27 -11.89 12.80
C ASP A 76 1.29 -11.12 13.72
N ASN A 77 0.80 -9.96 13.28
CA ASN A 77 -0.09 -9.07 14.04
C ASN A 77 -1.50 -8.99 13.42
N CYS A 78 -1.91 -9.99 12.63
CA CYS A 78 -3.27 -10.12 12.11
C CYS A 78 -4.27 -10.56 13.19
#